data_AF-A0A0C2MTG0-F1
#
_entry.id   AF-A0A0C2MTG0-F1
#
_cell.length_a   1.000
_cell.length_b   1.000
_cell.length_c   1.000
_cell.angle_alpha   90.00
_cell.angle_beta   90.00
_cell.angle_gamma   90.00
#
_symmetry.space_group_name_H-M   'P 1'
#
loop_
_entity.id
_entity.type
_entity.pdbx_description
1 polymer ?
#
loop_
_entity_poly.entity_id
_entity_poly.type
_entity_poly.pdbx_seq_one_letter_code
_entity_poly.pdbx_strand_id
1 'polypeptide(L)'
;MEIRKLSNRLQLNEREMIRGFCEYLMEKTSGETLLLLIRGILTICISSSKCERGFSLMNLIMTLTRASLMTETVSSLIFIRLVGPPLTFFDPSKYVDSWLLRGRHSAVDSQSRKRNRDLSDENMRKLWNLL
;
A
#
# COMPACT_ATOMS: atom_id res chain seq x y z
N MET A 1 11.75 9.38 -34.82
CA MET A 1 10.63 10.13 -34.22
C MET A 1 10.38 9.63 -32.81
N GLU A 2 10.36 10.53 -31.83
CA GLU A 2 10.19 10.18 -30.41
C GLU A 2 8.81 9.56 -30.10
N ILE A 3 7.77 9.94 -30.85
CA ILE A 3 6.41 9.36 -30.72
C ILE A 3 6.38 7.88 -31.07
N ARG A 4 7.17 7.44 -32.05
CA ARG A 4 7.31 6.02 -32.41
C ARG A 4 7.92 5.22 -31.26
N LYS A 5 9.01 5.74 -30.67
CA LYS A 5 9.65 5.11 -29.50
C LYS A 5 8.69 5.03 -28.33
N LEU A 6 7.94 6.11 -28.06
CA LEU A 6 6.97 6.17 -26.99
C LEU A 6 5.79 5.22 -27.21
N SER A 7 5.26 5.16 -28.44
CA SER A 7 4.17 4.25 -28.81
C SER A 7 4.57 2.79 -28.62
N ASN A 8 5.79 2.43 -29.02
CA ASN A 8 6.35 1.10 -28.78
C ASN A 8 6.49 0.77 -27.28
N ARG A 9 6.95 1.73 -26.46
CA ARG A 9 7.07 1.55 -25.01
C ARG A 9 5.71 1.41 -24.31
N LEU A 10 4.69 2.10 -24.80
CA LEU A 10 3.33 2.05 -24.27
C LEU A 10 2.47 0.95 -24.91
N GLN A 11 3.03 0.14 -25.82
CA GLN A 11 2.33 -0.91 -26.57
C GLN A 11 1.09 -0.39 -27.34
N LEU A 12 1.19 0.83 -27.89
CA LEU A 12 0.14 1.47 -28.68
C LEU A 12 0.41 1.34 -30.18
N ASN A 13 -0.64 1.38 -31.00
CA ASN A 13 -0.52 1.31 -32.45
C ASN A 13 0.21 2.54 -33.00
N GLU A 14 1.43 2.32 -33.50
CA GLU A 14 2.31 3.39 -33.98
C GLU A 14 1.66 4.30 -35.04
N ARG A 15 0.95 3.70 -36.01
CA ARG A 15 0.37 4.46 -37.13
C ARG A 15 -0.75 5.38 -36.67
N GLU A 16 -1.58 4.89 -35.76
CA GLU A 16 -2.68 5.67 -35.19
C GLU A 16 -2.15 6.77 -34.29
N MET A 17 -1.06 6.51 -33.55
CA MET A 17 -0.45 7.54 -32.70
C MET A 17 0.23 8.65 -33.49
N ILE A 18 0.93 8.31 -34.58
CA ILE A 18 1.53 9.30 -35.47
C ILE A 18 0.43 10.14 -36.14
N ARG A 19 -0.62 9.48 -36.65
CA ARG A 19 -1.76 10.17 -37.27
C ARG A 19 -2.45 11.11 -36.29
N GLY A 20 -2.81 10.63 -35.10
CA GLY A 20 -3.46 11.44 -34.07
C GLY A 20 -2.60 12.60 -33.56
N PHE A 21 -1.27 12.43 -33.53
CA PHE A 21 -0.37 13.53 -33.21
C PHE A 21 -0.27 14.57 -34.34
N CYS A 22 -0.24 14.13 -35.60
CA CYS A 22 -0.27 15.02 -36.76
C CYS A 22 -1.58 15.81 -36.82
N GLU A 23 -2.72 15.17 -36.58
CA GLU A 23 -4.04 15.82 -36.49
C GLU A 23 -4.05 16.90 -35.39
N TYR A 24 -3.49 16.61 -34.22
CA TYR A 24 -3.35 17.58 -33.13
C TYR A 24 -2.47 18.77 -33.48
N LEU A 25 -1.38 18.57 -34.23
CA LEU A 25 -0.53 19.69 -34.69
C LEU A 25 -1.26 20.62 -35.66
N MET A 26 -2.22 20.10 -36.43
CA MET A 26 -2.95 20.87 -37.44
C MET A 26 -4.18 21.58 -36.85
N GLU A 27 -4.99 20.89 -36.06
CA GLU A 27 -6.29 21.38 -35.61
C GLU A 27 -6.33 21.79 -34.14
N LYS A 28 -5.25 21.51 -33.36
CA LYS A 28 -5.19 21.63 -31.88
C LYS A 28 -6.29 20.88 -31.12
N THR A 29 -7.08 20.07 -31.81
CA THR A 29 -8.08 19.17 -31.25
C THR A 29 -7.43 17.85 -30.89
N SER A 30 -7.70 17.36 -29.67
CA SER A 30 -7.20 16.05 -29.24
C SER A 30 -8.23 14.98 -29.57
N GLY A 31 -7.91 14.12 -30.53
CA GLY A 31 -8.71 12.91 -30.80
C GLY A 31 -8.60 11.89 -29.66
N GLU A 32 -9.53 10.93 -29.61
CA GLU A 32 -9.57 9.87 -28.58
C GLU A 32 -8.25 9.07 -28.51
N THR A 33 -7.62 8.81 -29.66
CA THR A 33 -6.33 8.13 -29.75
C THR A 33 -5.21 8.90 -29.07
N LEU A 34 -5.16 10.23 -29.23
CA LEU A 34 -4.14 11.05 -28.61
C LEU A 34 -4.33 11.15 -27.10
N LEU A 35 -5.58 11.18 -26.64
CA LEU A 35 -5.91 11.18 -25.22
C LEU A 35 -5.35 9.94 -24.51
N LEU A 36 -5.37 8.78 -25.16
CA LEU A 36 -4.78 7.55 -24.63
C LEU A 36 -3.27 7.69 -24.39
N LEU A 37 -2.54 8.29 -25.34
CA LEU A 37 -1.10 8.54 -25.20
C LEU A 37 -0.82 9.61 -24.14
N ILE A 38 -1.61 10.68 -24.07
CA ILE A 38 -1.47 11.70 -23.01
C ILE A 38 -1.68 11.06 -21.64
N ARG A 39 -2.72 10.24 -21.46
CA ARG A 39 -2.97 9.51 -20.21
C ARG A 39 -1.81 8.57 -19.86
N GLY A 40 -1.27 7.87 -20.84
CA GLY A 40 -0.09 7.01 -20.67
C GLY A 40 1.12 7.81 -20.16
N ILE A 41 1.42 8.95 -20.77
CA ILE A 41 2.51 9.85 -20.34
C ILE A 41 2.27 10.35 -18.91
N LEU A 42 1.05 10.80 -18.59
CA LEU A 42 0.71 11.32 -17.26
C LEU A 42 0.78 10.25 -16.16
N THR A 43 0.70 8.97 -16.53
CA THR A 43 0.84 7.85 -15.58
C THR A 43 2.30 7.58 -15.23
N ILE A 44 3.24 7.95 -16.09
CA ILE A 44 4.68 7.75 -15.84
C ILE A 44 5.11 8.70 -14.71
N CYS A 45 5.68 8.13 -13.65
CA CYS A 45 6.26 8.92 -12.58
C CYS A 45 7.39 9.82 -13.12
N ILE A 46 7.24 11.13 -12.94
CA ILE A 46 8.21 12.15 -13.37
C ILE A 46 9.54 12.02 -12.60
N SER A 47 9.52 11.42 -11.40
CA SER A 47 10.68 11.31 -10.52
C SER A 47 10.71 9.99 -9.76
N SER A 48 11.92 9.48 -9.49
CA SER A 48 12.18 8.33 -8.62
C SER A 48 11.82 8.60 -7.16
N SER A 49 11.71 9.86 -6.74
CA SER A 49 11.39 10.26 -5.36
C SER A 49 10.09 9.64 -4.83
N LYS A 50 9.08 9.43 -5.70
CA LYS A 50 7.84 8.74 -5.33
C LYS A 50 8.09 7.28 -4.94
N CYS A 51 9.01 6.60 -5.63
CA CYS A 51 9.41 5.23 -5.33
C CYS A 51 10.32 5.16 -4.11
N GLU A 52 11.27 6.10 -3.98
CA GLU A 52 12.19 6.20 -2.83
C GLU A 52 11.42 6.41 -1.53
N ARG A 53 10.34 7.20 -1.53
CA ARG A 53 9.41 7.31 -0.40
C ARG A 53 8.87 5.95 0.04
N GLY A 54 8.53 5.08 -0.90
CA GLY A 54 8.09 3.71 -0.62
C GLY A 54 9.18 2.87 0.04
N PHE A 55 10.43 2.98 -0.44
CA PHE A 55 11.57 2.28 0.18
C PHE A 55 11.90 2.80 1.58
N SER A 56 11.82 4.12 1.82
CA SER A 56 11.98 4.68 3.16
C SER A 56 10.90 4.16 4.12
N LEU A 57 9.65 4.03 3.65
CA LEU A 57 8.56 3.42 4.43
C LEU A 57 8.78 1.93 4.68
N MET A 58 9.34 1.21 3.71
CA MET A 58 9.70 -0.20 3.89
C MET A 58 10.70 -0.37 5.04
N ASN A 59 11.71 0.50 5.14
CA ASN A 59 12.69 0.46 6.24
C ASN A 59 12.04 0.70 7.62
N LEU A 60 10.95 1.47 7.69
CA LEU A 60 10.16 1.65 8.92
C LEU A 60 9.30 0.43 9.26
N ILE A 61 8.84 -0.33 8.25
CA ILE A 61 7.99 -1.51 8.42
C ILE A 61 8.83 -2.75 8.77
N MET A 62 9.95 -2.93 8.07
CA MET A 62 10.89 -4.03 8.23
C MET A 62 12.03 -3.63 9.17
N THR A 63 11.71 -3.52 10.46
CA THR A 63 12.74 -3.33 11.50
C THR A 63 13.46 -4.65 11.79
N LEU A 64 14.63 -4.61 12.46
CA LEU A 64 15.38 -5.81 12.86
C LEU A 64 14.52 -6.83 13.64
N THR A 65 13.57 -6.35 14.44
CA THR A 65 12.62 -7.17 15.20
C THR A 65 11.44 -7.70 14.37
N ARG A 66 11.21 -7.16 13.16
CA ARG A 66 10.12 -7.51 12.23
C ARG A 66 10.64 -8.01 10.88
N ALA A 67 11.86 -8.53 10.83
CA ALA A 67 12.52 -8.96 9.59
C ALA A 67 11.85 -10.18 8.92
N SER A 68 10.96 -10.89 9.62
CA SER A 68 10.29 -12.11 9.13
C SER A 68 8.90 -11.87 8.51
N LEU A 69 8.55 -10.64 8.12
CA LEU A 69 7.28 -10.39 7.43
C LEU A 69 7.33 -10.96 6.00
N MET A 70 6.26 -11.65 5.60
CA MET A 70 6.10 -12.10 4.21
C MET A 70 6.00 -10.89 3.27
N THR A 71 6.54 -11.02 2.06
CA THR A 71 6.55 -9.96 1.04
C THR A 71 5.14 -9.43 0.74
N GLU A 72 4.12 -10.29 0.73
CA GLU A 72 2.72 -9.89 0.55
C GLU A 72 2.23 -8.94 1.66
N THR A 73 2.62 -9.21 2.91
CA THR A 73 2.27 -8.39 4.07
C THR A 73 3.00 -7.06 4.02
N VAL A 74 4.29 -7.08 3.67
CA VAL A 74 5.10 -5.86 3.53
C VAL A 74 4.53 -4.96 2.43
N SER A 75 4.19 -5.53 1.26
CA SER A 75 3.56 -4.82 0.16
C SER A 75 2.24 -4.17 0.58
N SER A 76 1.39 -4.91 1.27
CA SER A 76 0.10 -4.41 1.77
C SER A 76 0.27 -3.26 2.77
N LEU A 77 1.26 -3.35 3.68
CA LEU A 77 1.55 -2.30 4.65
C LEU A 77 2.12 -1.04 3.99
N ILE A 78 3.01 -1.19 3.01
CA ILE A 78 3.54 -0.07 2.22
C ILE A 78 2.39 0.62 1.49
N PHE A 79 1.50 -0.15 0.87
CA PHE A 79 0.33 0.39 0.17
C PHE A 79 -0.56 1.21 1.10
N ILE A 80 -0.95 0.65 2.26
CA ILE A 80 -1.74 1.38 3.27
C ILE A 80 -1.04 2.66 3.71
N ARG A 81 0.29 2.64 3.89
CA ARG A 81 1.06 3.84 4.29
C ARG A 81 1.17 4.90 3.19
N LEU A 82 1.17 4.51 1.92
CA LEU A 82 1.30 5.42 0.77
C LEU A 82 -0.04 6.04 0.37
N VAL A 83 -1.10 5.24 0.32
CA VAL A 83 -2.40 5.66 -0.24
C VAL A 83 -3.56 5.56 0.74
N GLY A 84 -3.35 5.02 1.94
CA GLY A 84 -4.39 4.88 2.94
C GLY A 84 -4.93 6.25 3.40
N PRO A 85 -6.22 6.31 3.80
CA PRO A 85 -6.78 7.54 4.33
C PRO A 85 -6.07 7.95 5.63
N PRO A 86 -6.03 9.25 5.97
CA PRO A 86 -5.62 9.68 7.29
C PRO A 86 -6.46 8.96 8.36
N LEU A 87 -5.85 8.72 9.52
CA LEU A 87 -6.50 7.96 10.59
C LEU A 87 -7.85 8.58 11.02
N THR A 88 -7.98 9.90 10.93
CA THR A 88 -9.22 10.64 11.23
C THR A 88 -10.38 10.31 10.29
N PHE A 89 -10.09 9.84 9.08
CA PHE A 89 -11.07 9.45 8.06
C PHE A 89 -11.16 7.92 7.89
N PHE A 90 -10.38 7.17 8.65
CA PHE A 90 -10.41 5.71 8.58
C PHE A 90 -11.59 5.18 9.40
N ASP A 91 -12.55 4.57 8.72
CA ASP A 91 -13.65 3.84 9.35
C ASP A 91 -13.31 2.34 9.47
N PRO A 92 -13.01 1.84 10.68
CA PRO A 92 -12.68 0.44 10.89
C PRO A 92 -13.90 -0.49 10.91
N SER A 93 -15.13 0.05 10.99
CA SER A 93 -16.33 -0.73 11.35
C SER A 93 -16.54 -1.94 10.45
N LYS A 94 -16.41 -1.75 9.13
CA LYS A 94 -16.55 -2.82 8.13
C LYS A 94 -15.57 -3.98 8.34
N TYR A 95 -14.35 -3.67 8.76
CA TYR A 95 -13.33 -4.68 9.02
C TYR A 95 -13.56 -5.39 10.35
N VAL A 96 -13.99 -4.66 11.38
CA VAL A 96 -14.34 -5.22 12.69
C VAL A 96 -15.52 -6.17 12.55
N ASP A 97 -16.58 -5.78 11.84
CA ASP A 97 -17.75 -6.62 11.63
C ASP A 97 -17.38 -7.90 10.88
N SER A 98 -16.63 -7.79 9.79
CA SER A 98 -16.12 -8.96 9.03
C SER A 98 -15.24 -9.87 9.90
N TRP A 99 -14.42 -9.30 10.78
CA TRP A 99 -13.59 -10.06 11.71
C TRP A 99 -14.42 -10.86 12.71
N LEU A 100 -15.41 -10.20 13.34
CA LEU A 100 -16.31 -10.83 14.31
C LEU A 100 -17.21 -11.90 13.67
N LEU A 101 -17.76 -11.60 12.48
CA LEU A 101 -18.59 -12.55 11.71
C LEU A 101 -17.82 -13.81 11.29
N ARG A 102 -16.49 -13.74 11.18
CA ARG A 102 -15.62 -14.90 10.95
C ARG A 102 -15.37 -15.74 12.21
N GLY A 103 -16.14 -15.53 13.28
CA GLY A 103 -16.04 -16.27 14.53
C GLY A 103 -14.83 -15.89 15.37
N ARG A 104 -14.23 -14.71 15.12
CA ARG A 104 -13.13 -14.20 15.94
C ARG A 104 -13.70 -13.36 17.08
N HIS A 105 -13.07 -13.43 18.23
CA HIS A 105 -13.59 -12.82 19.46
C HIS A 105 -13.20 -11.35 19.58
N SER A 106 -14.09 -10.57 20.20
CA SER A 106 -13.79 -9.20 20.61
C SER A 106 -12.80 -9.20 21.78
N ALA A 107 -12.02 -8.13 21.93
CA ALA A 107 -11.10 -7.99 23.07
C ALA A 107 -11.82 -7.96 24.43
N VAL A 108 -13.11 -7.60 24.44
CA VAL A 108 -13.97 -7.62 25.63
C VAL A 108 -14.68 -8.96 25.84
N ASP A 109 -14.45 -9.95 24.98
CA ASP A 109 -15.08 -11.25 25.10
C ASP A 109 -14.50 -12.04 26.28
N SER A 110 -15.28 -12.11 27.36
CA SER A 110 -14.95 -12.80 28.59
C SER A 110 -15.03 -14.33 28.51
N GLN A 111 -15.51 -14.88 27.38
CA GLN A 111 -15.57 -16.32 27.13
C GLN A 111 -14.21 -16.88 26.64
N SER A 112 -13.25 -16.01 26.33
CA SER A 112 -11.89 -16.43 26.01
C SER A 112 -11.25 -17.13 27.22
N ARG A 113 -10.46 -18.19 27.00
CA ARG A 113 -9.67 -18.85 28.06
C ARG A 113 -8.88 -17.78 28.83
N LYS A 114 -9.32 -17.47 30.05
CA LYS A 114 -8.55 -16.60 30.96
C LYS A 114 -7.19 -17.28 31.15
N ARG A 115 -6.13 -16.65 30.66
CA ARG A 115 -4.79 -17.03 31.06
C ARG A 115 -4.75 -16.83 32.57
N ASN A 116 -4.58 -17.90 33.33
CA ASN A 116 -4.32 -17.81 34.76
C ASN A 116 -3.00 -17.05 34.87
N ARG A 117 -3.07 -15.73 35.07
CA ARG A 117 -1.92 -15.00 35.57
C ARG A 117 -1.97 -15.32 37.05
N ASP A 118 -1.18 -16.31 37.46
CA ASP A 118 -0.90 -16.50 38.88
C ASP A 118 -0.35 -15.16 39.38
N LEU A 119 -1.21 -14.42 40.06
CA LEU A 119 -0.89 -13.12 40.65
C LEU A 119 0.13 -13.41 41.74
N SER A 120 1.38 -13.04 41.46
CA SER A 120 2.53 -13.18 42.33
C SER A 120 2.66 -14.57 42.97
N ASP A 121 3.44 -15.42 42.32
CA ASP A 121 4.08 -16.54 42.98
C ASP A 121 4.73 -16.00 44.28
N GLU A 122 4.23 -16.38 45.45
CA GLU A 122 4.71 -15.90 46.74
C GLU A 122 6.22 -16.18 46.89
N ASN A 123 6.70 -17.17 46.15
CA ASN A 123 8.10 -17.52 45.94
C ASN A 123 8.92 -16.43 45.23
N MET A 124 8.35 -15.71 44.25
CA MET A 124 9.04 -14.59 43.58
C MET A 124 9.22 -13.39 44.52
N ARG A 125 8.24 -13.14 45.40
CA ARG A 125 8.38 -12.14 46.48
C ARG A 125 9.49 -12.50 47.46
N LYS A 126 9.61 -13.77 47.85
CA LYS A 126 10.71 -14.26 48.70
C LYS A 126 12.07 -14.10 48.03
N LEU A 127 12.15 -14.35 46.71
CA LEU A 127 13.37 -14.18 45.93
C LEU A 127 13.83 -12.72 45.86
N TRP A 128 12.91 -11.77 45.69
CA TRP A 128 13.22 -10.33 45.66
C TRP A 128 13.66 -9.76 47.00
N ASN A 129 13.29 -10.40 48.11
CA ASN A 129 13.75 -10.02 49.45
C ASN A 129 15.15 -10.56 49.79
N LEU A 130 15.74 -11.39 48.92
CA LEU A 130 17.07 -11.98 49.08
C LEU A 130 18.14 -11.32 48.18
N LEU A 131 17.73 -10.43 47.27
CA LEU A 131 18.59 -9.54 46.49
C LEU A 131 18.73 -8.21 47.22
#